data_AF-A0A8S3DNB2-F1
#
_entry.id   AF-A0A8S3DNB2-F1
#
_cell.length_a   1.000
_cell.length_b   1.000
_cell.length_c   1.000
_cell.angle_alpha   90.00
_cell.angle_beta   90.00
_cell.angle_gamma   90.00
#
_symmetry.space_group_name_H-M   'P 1'
#
loop_
_entity.id
_entity.type
_entity.pdbx_description
1 polymer ?
#
loop_
_entity_poly.entity_id
_entity_poly.type
_entity_poly.pdbx_seq_one_letter_code
_entity_poly.pdbx_strand_id
1 'polypeptide(L)'
;LVHFGLQELKPSTIARMLSIMIKTHSGLTENTHIYNSDGTDISINNEKNALQTWNIDTFVLAINDLVPTVNWKDVVKELDHPGFLVSDRQALVLLVTALRRALPVELYIDLLYGKWNNVEGQLSWVTQAIRYPDIFCFGDHPAHPVLIDCLKHPLDDTKEIWTWRSLNLIECLLRMADTGLYPTVLDIFRRGIQRAGELIFLGLLQLTVCYEIVI
;
A
#
# COMPACT_ATOMS: atom_id res chain seq x y z
N LEU A 1 2.39 -38.75 -14.53
CA LEU A 1 1.27 -37.94 -13.99
C LEU A 1 1.77 -36.56 -13.50
N VAL A 2 2.57 -35.84 -14.31
CA VAL A 2 3.12 -34.52 -13.92
C VAL A 2 3.10 -33.56 -15.12
N HIS A 3 1.98 -33.48 -15.82
CA HIS A 3 1.80 -32.55 -16.94
C HIS A 3 0.39 -31.94 -17.01
N PHE A 4 -0.26 -31.84 -15.85
CA PHE A 4 -1.52 -31.12 -15.71
C PHE A 4 -1.29 -29.89 -14.83
N GLY A 5 -1.22 -28.71 -15.43
CA GLY A 5 -1.81 -27.52 -14.79
C GLY A 5 -0.93 -26.33 -14.41
N LEU A 6 0.40 -26.37 -14.57
CA LEU A 6 1.17 -25.12 -14.52
C LEU A 6 1.05 -24.43 -15.88
N GLN A 7 -0.08 -23.76 -16.12
CA GLN A 7 0.02 -22.50 -16.85
C GLN A 7 1.10 -21.71 -16.12
N GLU A 8 2.17 -21.34 -16.83
CA GLU A 8 3.23 -20.47 -16.32
C GLU A 8 2.56 -19.36 -15.49
N LEU A 9 2.80 -19.37 -14.17
CA LEU A 9 2.13 -18.48 -13.22
C LEU A 9 2.53 -17.05 -13.55
N LYS A 10 1.69 -16.38 -14.35
CA LYS A 10 2.01 -15.06 -14.88
C LYS A 10 2.00 -14.01 -13.75
N PRO A 11 2.79 -12.94 -13.87
CA PRO A 11 2.78 -11.85 -12.90
C PRO A 11 1.37 -11.31 -12.62
N SER A 12 0.52 -11.19 -13.65
CA SER A 12 -0.86 -10.74 -13.52
C SER A 12 -1.75 -11.69 -12.70
N THR A 13 -1.52 -13.00 -12.77
CA THR A 13 -2.24 -13.98 -11.95
C THR A 13 -1.83 -13.85 -10.48
N ILE A 14 -0.53 -13.68 -10.20
CA ILE A 14 0.00 -13.50 -8.84
C ILE A 14 -0.54 -12.19 -8.24
N ALA A 15 -0.53 -11.10 -9.02
CA ALA A 15 -1.09 -9.81 -8.61
C ALA A 15 -2.56 -9.94 -8.24
N ARG A 16 -3.36 -10.62 -9.06
CA ARG A 16 -4.79 -10.86 -8.76
C ARG A 16 -4.99 -11.71 -7.52
N MET A 17 -4.17 -12.73 -7.29
CA MET A 17 -4.21 -13.53 -6.05
C MET A 17 -3.95 -12.64 -4.83
N LEU A 18 -2.89 -11.81 -4.89
CA LEU A 18 -2.57 -10.87 -3.83
C LEU A 18 -3.72 -9.87 -3.58
N SER A 19 -4.31 -9.31 -4.64
CA SER A 19 -5.48 -8.41 -4.54
C SER A 19 -6.68 -9.09 -3.90
N ILE A 20 -6.94 -10.37 -4.23
CA ILE A 20 -8.02 -11.15 -3.61
C ILE A 20 -7.71 -11.34 -2.12
N MET A 21 -6.49 -11.73 -1.76
CA MET A 21 -6.10 -11.94 -0.36
C MET A 21 -6.21 -10.67 0.47
N ILE A 22 -5.78 -9.52 -0.07
CA ILE A 22 -5.93 -8.20 0.55
C ILE A 22 -7.42 -7.87 0.74
N LYS A 23 -8.25 -8.15 -0.26
CA LYS A 23 -9.69 -7.88 -0.20
C LYS A 23 -10.44 -8.80 0.76
N THR A 24 -10.02 -10.07 0.88
CA THR A 24 -10.64 -11.08 1.74
C THR A 24 -9.84 -11.31 3.03
N HIS A 25 -9.12 -10.27 3.49
CA HIS A 25 -8.33 -10.32 4.72
C HIS A 25 -9.17 -10.52 5.98
N SER A 26 -10.49 -10.33 5.89
CA SER A 26 -11.48 -10.45 6.95
C SER A 26 -12.60 -11.41 6.53
N GLY A 27 -13.32 -11.96 7.51
CA GLY A 27 -14.39 -12.95 7.26
C GLY A 27 -13.87 -14.37 7.00
N LEU A 28 -12.58 -14.64 7.27
CA LEU A 28 -12.02 -15.99 7.32
C LEU A 28 -12.47 -16.65 8.63
N THR A 29 -13.71 -17.15 8.66
CA THR A 29 -14.22 -17.90 9.81
C THR A 29 -13.65 -19.32 9.80
N GLU A 30 -12.81 -19.63 10.78
CA GLU A 30 -12.51 -21.01 11.17
C GLU A 30 -13.78 -21.64 11.75
N ASN A 31 -14.53 -22.40 10.94
CA ASN A 31 -15.55 -23.34 11.46
C ASN A 31 -14.88 -24.63 11.98
N THR A 32 -13.72 -24.53 12.62
CA THR A 32 -13.06 -25.66 13.27
C THR A 32 -13.52 -25.72 14.73
N HIS A 33 -14.70 -26.27 14.95
CA HIS A 33 -15.02 -26.87 16.25
C HIS A 33 -14.12 -28.11 16.41
N ILE A 34 -13.02 -27.94 17.13
CA ILE A 34 -12.16 -29.06 17.54
C ILE A 34 -12.80 -29.66 18.78
N TYR A 35 -13.56 -30.74 18.60
CA TYR A 35 -14.05 -31.56 19.70
C TYR A 35 -12.93 -32.49 20.18
N ASN A 36 -12.68 -32.49 21.49
CA ASN A 36 -11.83 -33.51 22.11
C ASN A 36 -12.53 -34.88 22.05
N SER A 37 -11.78 -35.98 22.22
CA SER A 37 -12.34 -37.34 22.28
C SER A 37 -13.43 -37.54 23.35
N ASP A 38 -13.48 -36.65 24.34
CA ASP A 38 -14.45 -36.64 25.45
C ASP A 38 -15.64 -35.70 25.22
N GLY A 39 -15.82 -35.16 24.00
CA GLY A 39 -17.01 -34.37 23.62
C GLY A 39 -17.11 -32.99 24.29
N THR A 40 -16.03 -32.51 24.92
CA THR A 40 -15.96 -31.17 25.51
C THR A 40 -15.37 -30.17 24.52
N ASP A 41 -16.03 -29.01 24.38
CA ASP A 41 -15.57 -27.90 23.54
C ASP A 41 -14.29 -27.28 24.15
N ILE A 42 -13.17 -27.36 23.42
CA ILE A 42 -11.97 -26.62 23.79
C ILE A 42 -12.20 -25.16 23.42
N SER A 43 -12.71 -24.38 24.37
CA SER A 43 -12.75 -22.93 24.23
C SER A 43 -11.35 -22.35 24.41
N ILE A 44 -10.57 -22.31 23.31
CA ILE A 44 -9.33 -21.53 23.24
C ILE A 44 -9.71 -20.05 23.27
N ASN A 45 -9.92 -19.50 24.46
CA ASN A 45 -10.07 -18.08 24.70
C ASN A 45 -8.68 -17.49 24.96
N ASN A 46 -8.10 -16.87 23.92
CA ASN A 46 -7.35 -15.59 23.97
C ASN A 46 -6.39 -15.30 22.80
N GLU A 47 -6.39 -16.07 21.71
CA GLU A 47 -5.58 -15.74 20.50
C GLU A 47 -6.38 -15.71 19.19
N LYS A 48 -7.72 -15.59 19.27
CA LYS A 48 -8.63 -15.67 18.11
C LYS A 48 -8.48 -14.56 17.06
N ASN A 49 -7.66 -13.53 17.29
CA ASN A 49 -7.41 -12.48 16.31
C ASN A 49 -6.18 -12.75 15.41
N ALA A 50 -5.29 -13.67 15.77
CA ALA A 50 -4.07 -13.92 15.00
C ALA A 50 -4.28 -14.87 13.81
N LEU A 51 -5.37 -15.66 13.80
CA LEU A 51 -5.65 -16.69 12.80
C LEU A 51 -6.71 -16.28 11.75
N GLN A 52 -7.24 -15.05 11.81
CA GLN A 52 -8.37 -14.63 10.95
C GLN A 52 -7.96 -13.91 9.66
N THR A 53 -6.69 -14.03 9.25
CA THR A 53 -6.18 -13.33 8.06
C THR A 53 -5.15 -14.17 7.30
N TRP A 54 -4.85 -13.80 6.06
CA TRP A 54 -3.90 -14.52 5.22
C TRP A 54 -2.48 -14.44 5.75
N ASN A 55 -1.75 -15.56 5.76
CA ASN A 55 -0.31 -15.56 5.97
C ASN A 55 0.41 -15.20 4.65
N ILE A 56 0.68 -13.90 4.49
CA ILE A 56 1.30 -13.34 3.29
C ILE A 56 2.75 -13.76 3.12
N ASP A 57 3.50 -13.92 4.22
CA ASP A 57 4.89 -14.39 4.15
C ASP A 57 4.96 -15.78 3.52
N THR A 58 4.11 -16.70 3.96
CA THR A 58 4.01 -18.05 3.38
C THR A 58 3.57 -17.99 1.92
N PHE A 59 2.67 -17.08 1.55
CA PHE A 59 2.27 -16.91 0.15
C PHE A 59 3.44 -16.46 -0.72
N VAL A 60 4.18 -15.42 -0.33
CA VAL A 60 5.34 -14.93 -1.09
C VAL A 60 6.42 -16.00 -1.19
N LEU A 61 6.69 -16.73 -0.10
CA LEU A 61 7.63 -17.86 -0.09
C LEU A 61 7.19 -18.96 -1.07
N ALA A 62 5.92 -19.36 -1.01
CA ALA A 62 5.39 -20.40 -1.91
C ALA A 62 5.46 -19.98 -3.39
N ILE A 63 5.21 -18.71 -3.72
CA ILE A 63 5.36 -18.21 -5.09
C ILE A 63 6.83 -18.28 -5.55
N ASN A 64 7.78 -17.90 -4.69
CA ASN A 64 9.20 -17.99 -5.01
C ASN A 64 9.66 -19.45 -5.19
N ASP A 65 9.12 -20.38 -4.40
CA ASP A 65 9.44 -21.80 -4.52
C ASP A 65 8.85 -22.42 -5.79
N LEU A 66 7.62 -22.04 -6.16
CA LEU A 66 6.92 -22.54 -7.35
C LEU A 66 7.44 -21.90 -8.65
N VAL A 67 7.85 -20.62 -8.59
CA VAL A 67 8.33 -19.85 -9.74
C VAL A 67 9.59 -19.07 -9.35
N PRO A 68 10.77 -19.72 -9.29
CA PRO A 68 12.01 -19.07 -8.87
C PRO A 68 12.45 -17.89 -9.74
N THR A 69 11.94 -17.82 -10.98
CA THR A 69 12.22 -16.75 -11.95
C THR A 69 11.19 -15.61 -11.90
N VAL A 70 10.31 -15.58 -10.90
CA VAL A 70 9.27 -14.56 -10.77
C VAL A 70 9.89 -13.15 -10.72
N ASN A 71 9.43 -12.27 -11.60
CA ASN A 71 9.77 -10.86 -11.53
C ASN A 71 8.72 -10.11 -10.72
N TRP A 72 8.96 -9.95 -9.42
CA TRP A 72 8.04 -9.23 -8.54
C TRP A 72 7.80 -7.78 -8.97
N LYS A 73 8.75 -7.12 -9.66
CA LYS A 73 8.52 -5.78 -10.20
C LYS A 73 7.35 -5.77 -11.18
N ASP A 74 7.24 -6.81 -12.01
CA ASP A 74 6.12 -6.94 -12.94
C ASP A 74 4.83 -7.34 -12.21
N VAL A 75 4.91 -8.16 -11.15
CA VAL A 75 3.73 -8.45 -10.29
C VAL A 75 3.16 -7.16 -9.69
N VAL A 76 4.02 -6.26 -9.18
CA VAL A 76 3.57 -4.99 -8.59
C VAL A 76 2.97 -4.06 -9.65
N LYS A 77 3.54 -3.99 -10.85
CA LYS A 77 2.91 -3.25 -11.97
C LYS A 77 1.51 -3.79 -12.28
N GLU A 78 1.35 -5.10 -12.25
CA GLU A 78 0.08 -5.77 -12.55
C GLU A 78 -0.96 -5.62 -11.42
N LEU A 79 -0.62 -5.01 -10.27
CA LEU A 79 -1.62 -4.56 -9.29
C LEU A 79 -2.52 -3.45 -9.86
N ASP A 80 -2.07 -2.77 -10.92
CA ASP A 80 -2.87 -1.85 -11.72
C ASP A 80 -3.92 -2.58 -12.57
N HIS A 81 -4.90 -3.17 -11.90
CA HIS A 81 -5.99 -3.89 -12.53
C HIS A 81 -7.35 -3.54 -11.90
N PRO A 82 -8.47 -3.70 -12.63
CA PRO A 82 -9.79 -3.54 -12.06
C PRO A 82 -10.01 -4.48 -10.87
N GLY A 83 -10.45 -3.93 -9.74
CA GLY A 83 -10.75 -4.68 -8.52
C GLY A 83 -9.64 -4.72 -7.47
N PHE A 84 -8.45 -4.17 -7.74
CA PHE A 84 -7.48 -3.87 -6.69
C PHE A 84 -8.00 -2.72 -5.82
N LEU A 85 -8.02 -2.93 -4.50
CA LEU A 85 -8.49 -1.96 -3.51
C LEU A 85 -7.88 -2.25 -2.14
N VAL A 86 -7.42 -1.20 -1.45
CA VAL A 86 -6.98 -1.25 -0.05
C VAL A 86 -8.03 -0.59 0.84
N SER A 87 -8.90 -1.40 1.45
CA SER A 87 -10.09 -0.93 2.15
C SER A 87 -9.81 -0.30 3.52
N ASP A 88 -8.79 -0.79 4.22
CA ASP A 88 -8.55 -0.48 5.63
C ASP A 88 -7.08 -0.75 6.04
N ARG A 89 -6.84 -0.66 7.35
CA ARG A 89 -5.52 -0.86 7.95
C ARG A 89 -4.99 -2.27 7.70
N GLN A 90 -5.83 -3.31 7.84
CA GLN A 90 -5.38 -4.69 7.74
C GLN A 90 -5.04 -5.05 6.29
N ALA A 91 -5.86 -4.59 5.34
CA ALA A 91 -5.55 -4.66 3.92
C ALA A 91 -4.18 -4.03 3.60
N LEU A 92 -3.88 -2.86 4.19
CA LEU A 92 -2.59 -2.19 4.02
C LEU A 92 -1.44 -3.00 4.63
N VAL A 93 -1.62 -3.56 5.84
CA VAL A 93 -0.61 -4.44 6.47
C VAL A 93 -0.25 -5.60 5.54
N LEU A 94 -1.24 -6.32 5.02
CA LEU A 94 -0.99 -7.46 4.13
C LEU A 94 -0.25 -7.04 2.86
N LEU A 95 -0.68 -5.95 2.22
CA LEU A 95 -0.02 -5.44 1.02
C LEU A 95 1.44 -5.07 1.30
N VAL A 96 1.70 -4.25 2.32
CA VAL A 96 3.05 -3.76 2.63
C VAL A 96 3.96 -4.92 3.07
N THR A 97 3.45 -5.89 3.83
CA THR A 97 4.20 -7.10 4.18
C THR A 97 4.57 -7.91 2.93
N ALA A 98 3.64 -8.11 1.99
CA ALA A 98 3.91 -8.82 0.74
C ALA A 98 5.02 -8.12 -0.05
N LEU A 99 4.91 -6.80 -0.20
CA LEU A 99 5.85 -5.99 -0.97
C LEU A 99 7.24 -5.97 -0.35
N ARG A 100 7.34 -5.78 0.98
CA ARG A 100 8.62 -5.84 1.71
C ARG A 100 9.32 -7.18 1.59
N ARG A 101 8.54 -8.27 1.47
CA ARG A 101 9.09 -9.62 1.31
C ARG A 101 9.53 -9.90 -0.12
N ALA A 102 8.87 -9.27 -1.09
CA ALA A 102 9.07 -9.47 -2.52
C ALA A 102 10.15 -8.55 -3.14
N LEU A 103 10.25 -7.30 -2.68
CA LEU A 103 11.06 -6.25 -3.33
C LEU A 103 11.61 -5.23 -2.31
N PRO A 104 12.74 -4.57 -2.62
CA PRO A 104 13.15 -3.33 -1.97
C PRO A 104 12.09 -2.24 -2.04
N VAL A 105 12.04 -1.39 -1.02
CA VAL A 105 11.03 -0.33 -0.86
C VAL A 105 11.07 0.72 -1.97
N GLU A 106 12.26 1.05 -2.43
CA GLU A 106 12.51 2.00 -3.51
C GLU A 106 11.83 1.55 -4.81
N LEU A 107 11.75 0.23 -5.06
CA LEU A 107 11.16 -0.28 -6.30
C LEU A 107 9.63 -0.22 -6.29
N TYR A 108 8.98 -0.63 -5.19
CA TYR A 108 7.53 -0.61 -5.16
C TYR A 108 6.96 0.79 -4.90
N ILE A 109 7.70 1.69 -4.24
CA ILE A 109 7.27 3.08 -4.07
C ILE A 109 7.30 3.85 -5.40
N ASP A 110 8.31 3.63 -6.23
CA ASP A 110 8.38 4.22 -7.57
C ASP A 110 7.20 3.77 -8.45
N LEU A 111 6.82 2.49 -8.34
CA LEU A 111 5.64 1.94 -9.02
C LEU A 111 4.33 2.51 -8.47
N LEU A 112 4.26 2.78 -7.16
CA LEU A 112 3.11 3.44 -6.54
C LEU A 112 2.95 4.89 -7.03
N TYR A 113 4.03 5.64 -7.25
CA TYR A 113 3.95 7.01 -7.77
C TYR A 113 3.63 7.06 -9.27
N GLY A 114 3.94 5.99 -10.02
CA GLY A 114 3.69 5.87 -11.45
C GLY A 114 2.21 6.04 -11.85
N LYS A 115 1.93 6.19 -13.14
CA LYS A 115 0.56 6.32 -13.64
C LYS A 115 -0.15 4.96 -13.65
N TRP A 116 -1.30 4.88 -12.99
CA TRP A 116 -2.17 3.70 -12.98
C TRP A 116 -3.39 3.93 -13.88
N ASN A 117 -3.90 2.86 -14.49
CA ASN A 117 -5.17 2.82 -15.18
C ASN A 117 -6.33 2.72 -14.16
N ASN A 118 -6.17 1.91 -13.11
CA ASN A 118 -7.07 1.82 -11.97
C ASN A 118 -6.69 2.89 -10.93
N VAL A 119 -7.06 4.14 -11.21
CA VAL A 119 -6.75 5.27 -10.31
C VAL A 119 -7.44 5.13 -8.94
N GLU A 120 -8.64 4.53 -8.89
CA GLU A 120 -9.33 4.26 -7.63
C GLU A 120 -8.53 3.31 -6.73
N GLY A 121 -7.97 2.26 -7.32
CA GLY A 121 -7.07 1.32 -6.65
C GLY A 121 -5.82 2.02 -6.12
N GLN A 122 -5.16 2.82 -6.97
CA GLN A 122 -3.99 3.63 -6.58
C GLN A 122 -4.32 4.56 -5.40
N LEU A 123 -5.41 5.32 -5.51
CA LEU A 123 -5.83 6.28 -4.48
C LEU A 123 -6.20 5.56 -3.18
N SER A 124 -6.79 4.38 -3.24
CA SER A 124 -7.11 3.60 -2.03
C SER A 124 -5.85 3.23 -1.25
N TRP A 125 -4.79 2.78 -1.94
CA TRP A 125 -3.51 2.48 -1.30
C TRP A 125 -2.89 3.74 -0.70
N VAL A 126 -2.77 4.82 -1.48
CA VAL A 126 -2.22 6.10 -1.00
C VAL A 126 -2.99 6.62 0.21
N THR A 127 -4.32 6.54 0.20
CA THR A 127 -5.17 7.00 1.31
C THR A 127 -4.92 6.24 2.59
N GLN A 128 -4.84 4.90 2.54
CA GLN A 128 -4.55 4.11 3.74
C GLN A 128 -3.12 4.35 4.24
N ALA A 129 -2.15 4.51 3.33
CA ALA A 129 -0.77 4.82 3.69
C ALA A 129 -0.64 6.17 4.41
N ILE A 130 -1.33 7.22 3.94
CA ILE A 130 -1.38 8.52 4.64
C ILE A 130 -2.04 8.37 6.02
N ARG A 131 -3.09 7.55 6.13
CA ARG A 131 -3.83 7.34 7.37
C ARG A 131 -3.06 6.53 8.42
N TYR A 132 -2.22 5.58 7.99
CA TYR A 132 -1.46 4.67 8.85
C TYR A 132 0.05 4.75 8.56
N PRO A 133 0.69 5.88 8.86
CA PRO A 133 2.09 6.11 8.55
C PRO A 133 3.04 5.26 9.43
N ASP A 134 2.53 4.61 10.46
CA ASP A 134 3.22 3.57 11.24
C ASP A 134 3.44 2.28 10.43
N ILE A 135 2.58 1.99 9.46
CA ILE A 135 2.72 0.84 8.55
C ILE A 135 3.61 1.23 7.37
N PHE A 136 3.35 2.38 6.75
CA PHE A 136 4.10 2.88 5.61
C PHE A 136 4.10 4.42 5.58
N CYS A 137 5.26 5.03 5.71
CA CYS A 137 5.42 6.48 5.66
C CYS A 137 6.14 6.89 4.36
N PHE A 138 5.50 7.76 3.56
CA PHE A 138 6.13 8.31 2.35
C PHE A 138 7.37 9.16 2.67
N GLY A 139 7.42 9.73 3.88
CA GLY A 139 8.53 10.55 4.36
C GLY A 139 9.80 9.79 4.71
N ASP A 140 9.73 8.46 4.86
CA ASP A 140 10.89 7.61 5.11
C ASP A 140 11.66 7.29 3.81
N HIS A 141 11.00 7.46 2.67
CA HIS A 141 11.53 7.15 1.35
C HIS A 141 11.36 8.33 0.38
N PRO A 142 11.78 9.56 0.73
CA PRO A 142 11.62 10.69 -0.16
C PRO A 142 12.75 10.67 -1.18
N ALA A 143 12.47 10.23 -2.41
CA ALA A 143 13.38 10.48 -3.53
C ALA A 143 13.60 12.00 -3.71
N HIS A 144 12.53 12.78 -3.52
CA HIS A 144 12.53 14.24 -3.51
C HIS A 144 11.80 14.77 -2.26
N PRO A 145 12.53 15.15 -1.21
CA PRO A 145 11.92 15.73 -0.01
C PRO A 145 11.55 17.20 -0.22
N VAL A 146 10.49 17.65 0.46
CA VAL A 146 10.16 19.08 0.60
C VAL A 146 11.33 19.77 1.33
N LEU A 147 11.87 20.80 0.71
CA LEU A 147 12.87 21.68 1.32
C LEU A 147 12.21 22.54 2.40
N ILE A 148 12.78 22.56 3.61
CA ILE A 148 12.20 23.22 4.79
C ILE A 148 13.10 24.32 5.36
N ASP A 149 14.14 24.73 4.64
CA ASP A 149 15.16 25.68 5.13
C ASP A 149 14.58 27.07 5.47
N CYS A 150 13.41 27.40 4.90
CA CYS A 150 12.69 28.64 5.17
C CYS A 150 11.82 28.59 6.45
N LEU A 151 11.66 27.41 7.08
CA LEU A 151 10.89 27.29 8.32
C LEU A 151 11.68 27.85 9.50
N LYS A 152 11.04 28.75 10.24
CA LYS A 152 11.64 29.40 11.41
C LYS A 152 11.60 28.52 12.66
N HIS A 153 10.70 27.54 12.67
CA HIS A 153 10.49 26.62 13.79
C HIS A 153 10.65 25.18 13.31
N PRO A 154 11.22 24.29 14.15
CA PRO A 154 11.26 22.87 13.84
C PRO A 154 9.84 22.31 13.78
N LEU A 155 9.59 21.42 12.82
CA LEU A 155 8.34 20.68 12.73
C LEU A 155 8.30 19.59 13.80
N ASP A 156 7.09 19.23 14.25
CA ASP A 156 6.90 18.11 15.16
C ASP A 156 7.37 16.80 14.50
N ASP A 157 8.14 16.02 15.25
CA ASP A 157 8.74 14.77 14.78
C ASP A 157 7.72 13.61 14.84
N THR A 158 6.72 13.65 13.95
CA THR A 158 5.68 12.61 13.87
C THR A 158 5.54 12.07 12.46
N LYS A 159 5.40 10.74 12.32
CA LYS A 159 5.27 10.07 11.01
C LYS A 159 4.10 10.62 10.17
N GLU A 160 3.06 11.13 10.84
CA GLU A 160 1.91 11.79 10.21
C GLU A 160 2.28 13.11 9.51
N ILE A 161 3.22 13.87 10.06
CA ILE A 161 3.74 15.10 9.44
C ILE A 161 4.78 14.73 8.38
N TRP A 162 5.73 13.85 8.73
CA TRP A 162 6.81 13.43 7.84
C TRP A 162 6.31 12.84 6.53
N THR A 163 5.15 12.16 6.51
CA THR A 163 4.57 11.62 5.27
C THR A 163 4.41 12.69 4.18
N TRP A 164 4.10 13.94 4.56
CA TRP A 164 3.92 15.07 3.66
C TRP A 164 5.24 15.72 3.21
N ARG A 165 6.38 15.21 3.67
CA ARG A 165 7.70 15.61 3.18
C ARG A 165 7.99 15.04 1.80
N SER A 166 7.23 14.06 1.30
CA SER A 166 7.42 13.53 -0.05
C SER A 166 6.78 14.43 -1.11
N LEU A 167 7.59 15.07 -1.96
CA LEU A 167 7.08 15.83 -3.11
C LEU A 167 6.34 14.92 -4.09
N ASN A 168 6.86 13.70 -4.32
CA ASN A 168 6.23 12.70 -5.18
C ASN A 168 4.83 12.32 -4.68
N LEU A 169 4.60 12.30 -3.36
CA LEU A 169 3.25 12.08 -2.80
C LEU A 169 2.30 13.21 -3.20
N ILE A 170 2.74 14.47 -3.01
CA ILE A 170 1.94 15.65 -3.34
C ILE A 170 1.64 15.68 -4.85
N GLU A 171 2.64 15.46 -5.70
CA GLU A 171 2.48 15.37 -7.15
C GLU A 171 1.55 14.22 -7.55
N CYS A 172 1.71 13.04 -6.96
CA CYS A 172 0.86 11.88 -7.22
C CYS A 172 -0.61 12.17 -6.86
N LEU A 173 -0.87 12.84 -5.75
CA LEU A 173 -2.23 13.26 -5.36
C LEU A 173 -2.81 14.26 -6.37
N LEU A 174 -2.05 15.28 -6.77
CA LEU A 174 -2.48 16.26 -7.77
C LEU A 174 -2.83 15.59 -9.10
N ARG A 175 -1.96 14.68 -9.59
CA ARG A 175 -2.22 13.89 -10.80
C ARG A 175 -3.51 13.08 -10.71
N MET A 176 -3.83 12.51 -9.54
CA MET A 176 -5.08 11.76 -9.33
C MET A 176 -6.31 12.67 -9.24
N ALA A 177 -6.14 13.94 -8.84
CA ALA A 177 -7.23 14.91 -8.83
C ALA A 177 -7.76 15.19 -10.25
N ASP A 178 -6.86 15.19 -11.23
CA ASP A 178 -7.17 15.47 -12.65
C ASP A 178 -7.92 14.32 -13.35
N THR A 179 -8.05 13.14 -12.73
CA THR A 179 -8.74 11.97 -13.33
C THR A 179 -10.18 11.81 -12.85
N GLY A 180 -10.79 12.85 -12.27
CA GLY A 180 -12.17 12.83 -11.78
C GLY A 180 -12.34 12.45 -10.30
N LEU A 181 -11.24 12.20 -9.57
CA LEU A 181 -11.24 11.91 -8.13
C LEU A 181 -11.01 13.17 -7.26
N TYR A 182 -11.14 14.36 -7.85
CA TYR A 182 -10.90 15.65 -7.20
C TYR A 182 -11.56 15.78 -5.80
N PRO A 183 -12.85 15.44 -5.58
CA PRO A 183 -13.46 15.59 -4.26
C PRO A 183 -12.76 14.78 -3.16
N THR A 184 -12.38 13.54 -3.48
CA THR A 184 -11.68 12.64 -2.56
C THR A 184 -10.27 13.13 -2.27
N VAL A 185 -9.54 13.56 -3.32
CA VAL A 185 -8.18 14.10 -3.17
C VAL A 185 -8.19 15.39 -2.36
N LEU A 186 -9.15 16.29 -2.61
CA LEU A 186 -9.30 17.53 -1.85
C LEU A 186 -9.55 17.27 -0.36
N ASP A 187 -10.36 16.27 -0.03
CA ASP A 187 -10.61 15.84 1.34
C ASP A 187 -9.34 15.28 2.03
N ILE A 188 -8.49 14.55 1.28
CA ILE A 188 -7.16 14.12 1.75
C ILE A 188 -6.28 15.33 2.07
N PHE A 189 -6.18 16.31 1.14
CA PHE A 189 -5.41 17.53 1.38
C PHE A 189 -5.94 18.34 2.56
N ARG A 190 -7.27 18.47 2.71
CA ARG A 190 -7.87 19.19 3.86
C ARG A 190 -7.44 18.60 5.20
N ARG A 191 -7.43 17.28 5.33
CA ARG A 191 -6.91 16.61 6.54
C ARG A 191 -5.41 16.82 6.70
N GLY A 192 -4.65 16.72 5.61
CA GLY A 192 -3.22 16.96 5.63
C GLY A 192 -2.88 18.36 6.13
N ILE A 193 -3.58 19.38 5.62
CA ILE A 193 -3.36 20.80 5.95
C ILE A 193 -3.58 21.08 7.43
N GLN A 194 -4.52 20.39 8.08
CA GLN A 194 -4.76 20.54 9.53
C GLN A 194 -3.54 20.17 10.39
N ARG A 195 -2.65 19.27 9.92
CA ARG A 195 -1.50 18.78 10.68
C ARG A 195 -0.15 19.19 10.10
N ALA A 196 -0.04 19.24 8.77
CA ALA A 196 1.20 19.44 8.02
C ALA A 196 1.06 20.56 6.96
N GLY A 197 0.22 21.57 7.23
CA GLY A 197 -0.08 22.65 6.29
C GLY A 197 1.16 23.37 5.74
N GLU A 198 2.17 23.62 6.57
CA GLU A 198 3.43 24.25 6.13
C GLU A 198 4.18 23.38 5.11
N LEU A 199 4.31 22.07 5.36
CA LEU A 199 4.97 21.13 4.43
C LEU A 199 4.21 21.03 3.11
N ILE A 200 2.88 20.94 3.16
CA ILE A 200 2.05 20.85 1.96
C ILE A 200 2.18 22.14 1.14
N PHE A 201 2.10 23.30 1.79
CA PHE A 201 2.25 24.59 1.12
C PHE A 201 3.62 24.74 0.47
N LEU A 202 4.70 24.44 1.20
CA LEU A 202 6.06 24.46 0.66
C LEU A 202 6.24 23.46 -0.48
N GLY A 203 5.68 22.27 -0.35
CA GLY A 203 5.74 21.25 -1.40
C GLY A 203 5.04 21.69 -2.69
N LEU A 204 3.85 22.29 -2.58
CA LEU A 204 3.13 22.84 -3.74
C LEU A 204 3.91 23.95 -4.45
N LEU A 205 4.55 24.85 -3.70
CA LEU A 205 5.41 25.89 -4.26
C LEU A 205 6.60 25.27 -5.03
N GLN A 206 7.25 24.28 -4.43
CA GLN A 206 8.42 23.62 -5.03
C GLN A 206 8.06 22.83 -6.29
N LEU A 207 6.88 22.19 -6.33
CA LEU A 207 6.38 21.52 -7.53
C LEU A 207 6.14 22.52 -8.67
N THR A 208 5.59 23.69 -8.37
CA THR A 208 5.28 24.72 -9.38
C THR A 208 6.56 25.23 -10.06
N VAL A 209 7.64 25.42 -9.30
CA VAL A 209 8.95 25.84 -9.83
C VAL A 209 9.56 24.78 -10.77
N CYS A 210 9.31 23.49 -10.53
CA CYS A 210 9.78 22.43 -11.42
C CYS A 210 9.04 22.40 -12.77
N TYR A 211 7.77 22.79 -12.82
CA TYR A 211 7.01 22.85 -14.08
C TYR A 211 7.36 24.09 -14.94
N GLU A 212 7.82 25.18 -14.34
CA GLU A 212 8.27 26.38 -15.09
C GLU A 212 9.63 26.20 -15.77
N ILE A 213 10.46 25.23 -15.35
CA ILE A 213 11.79 24.97 -15.96
C ILE A 213 11.67 24.06 -17.21
N VAL A 214 10.48 23.54 -17.51
CA VAL A 214 10.24 22.61 -18.64
C VAL A 214 9.46 23.29 -19.80
N ILE A 215 9.35 24.63 -19.81
CA ILE A 215 8.76 25.41 -20.93
C ILE A 215 9.86 26.19 -21.66
#